data_AF-A0A1E3PCE5-F1
#
_entry.id   AF-A0A1E3PCE5-F1
#
_cell.length_a   1.000
_cell.length_b   1.000
_cell.length_c   1.000
_cell.angle_alpha   90.00
_cell.angle_beta   90.00
_cell.angle_gamma   90.00
#
_symmetry.space_group_name_H-M   'P 1'
#
loop_
_entity.id
_entity.type
_entity.pdbx_description
1 polymer ?
#
loop_
_entity_poly.entity_id
_entity_poly.type
_entity_poly.pdbx_seq_one_letter_code
_entity_poly.pdbx_strand_id
1 'polypeptide(L)'
;MINELIDFYYKKELHEEALELLVKLSKDSNLPDLVVKYLQKLKNDNLGLVLKYADWPISIMESYGIEIFLNSQYAESFNRKQVIDYLASKSQNLERIYLEYIIVELGDETRVFNTRLVEIYYECLKHEDDKQDSIYYKKLYTFLQSGNYDASQVLKMVP
;
A
#
# COMPACT_ATOMS: atom_id res chain seq x y z
N MET A 1 2.60 -24.10 -20.38
CA MET A 1 3.95 -24.28 -19.81
C MET A 1 4.20 -23.41 -18.58
N ILE A 2 4.39 -22.08 -18.68
CA ILE A 2 4.67 -21.24 -17.48
C ILE A 2 3.49 -21.23 -16.49
N ASN A 3 2.26 -21.06 -16.98
CA ASN A 3 1.07 -21.07 -16.10
C ASN A 3 0.86 -22.42 -15.38
N GLU A 4 1.13 -23.55 -16.04
CA GLU A 4 0.99 -24.88 -15.42
C GLU A 4 2.04 -25.11 -14.32
N LEU A 5 3.26 -24.58 -14.51
CA LEU A 5 4.32 -24.63 -13.50
C LEU A 5 3.97 -23.76 -12.29
N ILE A 6 3.46 -22.54 -12.54
CA ILE A 6 2.98 -21.63 -11.50
C ILE A 6 1.84 -22.28 -10.70
N ASP A 7 0.87 -22.89 -11.37
CA ASP A 7 -0.25 -23.58 -10.74
C ASP A 7 0.22 -24.79 -9.93
N PHE A 8 1.26 -25.50 -10.40
CA PHE A 8 1.88 -26.58 -9.65
C PHE A 8 2.51 -26.07 -8.35
N TYR A 9 3.35 -25.03 -8.39
CA TYR A 9 3.94 -24.46 -7.19
C TYR A 9 2.87 -23.94 -6.22
N TYR A 10 1.85 -23.25 -6.74
CA TYR A 10 0.76 -22.72 -5.93
C TYR A 10 -0.01 -23.84 -5.19
N LYS A 11 -0.35 -24.94 -5.89
CA LYS A 11 -1.02 -26.11 -5.29
C LYS A 11 -0.16 -26.84 -4.24
N LYS A 12 1.15 -26.67 -4.30
CA LYS A 12 2.10 -27.26 -3.35
C LYS A 12 2.50 -26.31 -2.22
N GLU A 13 1.92 -25.11 -2.16
CA GLU A 13 2.28 -24.04 -1.21
C GLU A 13 3.76 -23.62 -1.27
N LEU A 14 4.42 -23.89 -2.40
CA LEU A 14 5.82 -23.54 -2.68
C LEU A 14 5.89 -22.11 -3.26
N HIS A 15 5.39 -21.15 -2.50
CA HIS A 15 5.20 -19.78 -2.95
C HIS A 15 6.51 -19.02 -3.12
N GLU A 16 7.50 -19.28 -2.26
CA GLU A 16 8.79 -18.60 -2.34
C GLU A 16 9.54 -19.02 -3.61
N GLU A 17 9.63 -20.32 -3.89
CA GLU A 17 10.30 -20.84 -5.08
C GLU A 17 9.61 -20.38 -6.37
N ALA A 18 8.28 -20.30 -6.36
CA ALA A 18 7.53 -19.73 -7.47
C ALA A 18 7.91 -18.27 -7.73
N LEU A 19 7.96 -17.46 -6.67
CA LEU A 19 8.29 -16.05 -6.76
C LEU A 19 9.74 -15.82 -7.19
N GLU A 20 10.69 -16.61 -6.69
CA GLU A 20 12.08 -16.56 -7.14
C GLU A 20 12.21 -16.84 -8.63
N LEU A 21 11.54 -17.90 -9.12
CA LEU A 21 11.53 -18.24 -10.53
C LEU A 21 10.88 -17.14 -11.37
N LEU A 22 9.73 -16.62 -10.93
CA LEU A 22 9.00 -15.55 -11.63
C LEU A 22 9.84 -14.29 -11.73
N VAL A 23 10.45 -13.85 -10.63
CA VAL A 23 11.34 -12.67 -10.64
C VAL A 23 12.50 -12.90 -11.59
N LYS A 24 13.12 -14.08 -11.59
CA LYS A 24 14.23 -14.39 -12.49
C LYS A 24 13.81 -14.28 -13.96
N LEU A 25 12.67 -14.87 -14.33
CA LEU A 25 12.14 -14.83 -15.71
C LEU A 25 11.68 -13.42 -16.12
N SER A 26 11.10 -12.67 -15.19
CA SER A 26 10.55 -11.33 -15.45
C SER A 26 11.62 -10.24 -15.48
N LYS A 27 12.78 -10.44 -14.81
CA LYS A 27 13.90 -9.49 -14.85
C LYS A 27 14.54 -9.38 -16.24
N ASP A 28 14.59 -10.48 -16.98
CA ASP A 28 15.18 -10.48 -18.33
C ASP A 28 14.38 -9.61 -19.33
N SER A 29 13.08 -9.44 -19.08
CA SER A 29 12.17 -8.63 -19.90
C SER A 29 11.75 -7.32 -19.24
N ASN A 30 12.12 -7.09 -17.99
CA ASN A 30 11.67 -5.98 -17.14
C ASN A 30 10.13 -5.82 -17.07
N LEU A 31 9.40 -6.94 -17.11
CA LEU A 31 7.93 -6.99 -17.06
C LEU A 31 7.46 -7.65 -15.75
N PRO A 32 7.15 -6.87 -14.70
CA PRO A 32 6.82 -7.41 -13.39
C PRO A 32 5.40 -7.97 -13.26
N ASP A 33 4.56 -7.86 -14.31
CA ASP A 33 3.15 -8.26 -14.31
C ASP A 33 2.89 -9.69 -13.83
N LEU A 34 3.78 -10.64 -14.16
CA LEU A 34 3.62 -12.03 -13.71
C LEU A 34 3.87 -12.18 -12.20
N VAL A 35 4.85 -11.44 -11.66
CA VAL A 35 5.12 -11.41 -10.21
C VAL A 35 3.94 -10.76 -9.49
N VAL A 36 3.47 -9.60 -9.98
CA VAL A 36 2.31 -8.88 -9.41
C VAL A 36 1.07 -9.77 -9.36
N LYS A 37 0.73 -10.44 -10.47
CA LYS A 37 -0.40 -11.37 -10.54
C LYS A 37 -0.28 -12.56 -9.60
N TYR A 38 0.94 -13.02 -9.32
CA TYR A 38 1.15 -14.08 -8.35
C TYR A 38 0.98 -13.57 -6.93
N LEU A 39 1.56 -12.41 -6.61
CA LEU A 39 1.43 -11.74 -5.31
C LEU A 39 -0.01 -11.45 -4.93
N GLN A 40 -0.83 -10.99 -5.89
CA GLN A 40 -2.25 -10.72 -5.68
C GLN A 40 -3.06 -11.96 -5.24
N LYS A 41 -2.55 -13.17 -5.47
CA LYS A 41 -3.16 -14.44 -5.04
C LYS A 41 -2.67 -14.93 -3.68
N LEU A 42 -1.79 -14.19 -2.99
CA LEU A 42 -1.30 -14.62 -1.69
C LEU A 42 -2.11 -13.98 -0.57
N LYS A 43 -2.66 -14.83 0.32
CA LYS A 43 -3.39 -14.41 1.52
C LYS A 43 -2.45 -13.89 2.61
N ASN A 44 -3.03 -13.34 3.68
CA ASN A 44 -2.30 -12.77 4.81
C ASN A 44 -1.25 -13.69 5.46
N ASP A 45 -1.46 -15.02 5.47
CA ASP A 45 -0.49 -15.98 5.99
C ASP A 45 0.87 -15.92 5.26
N ASN A 46 0.86 -15.50 3.99
CA ASN A 46 2.04 -15.33 3.14
C ASN A 46 2.44 -13.85 2.99
N LEU A 47 1.91 -12.94 3.82
CA LEU A 47 2.18 -11.50 3.71
C LEU A 47 3.67 -11.19 3.74
N GLY A 48 4.48 -11.93 4.51
CA GLY A 48 5.93 -11.78 4.51
C GLY A 48 6.57 -11.96 3.12
N LEU A 49 6.07 -12.92 2.32
CA LEU A 49 6.49 -13.10 0.93
C LEU A 49 5.98 -11.96 0.05
N VAL A 50 4.74 -11.51 0.27
CA VAL A 50 4.18 -10.37 -0.48
C VAL A 50 5.04 -9.12 -0.30
N LEU A 51 5.37 -8.77 0.94
CA LEU A 51 6.22 -7.62 1.24
C LEU A 51 7.62 -7.79 0.64
N LYS A 52 8.25 -8.97 0.80
CA LYS A 52 9.59 -9.27 0.27
C LYS A 52 9.67 -9.10 -1.25
N TYR A 53 8.69 -9.62 -1.99
CA TYR A 53 8.75 -9.68 -3.44
C TYR A 53 8.06 -8.49 -4.13
N ALA A 54 7.31 -7.66 -3.40
CA ALA A 54 6.75 -6.40 -3.89
C ALA A 54 7.83 -5.32 -4.14
N ASP A 55 8.99 -5.42 -3.49
CA ASP A 55 10.10 -4.47 -3.63
C ASP A 55 10.49 -4.23 -5.09
N TRP A 56 10.64 -5.32 -5.84
CA TRP A 56 11.13 -5.24 -7.21
C TRP A 56 10.11 -4.59 -8.16
N PRO A 57 8.83 -5.03 -8.24
CA PRO A 57 7.80 -4.33 -9.01
C PRO A 57 7.69 -2.84 -8.66
N ILE A 58 7.62 -2.50 -7.37
CA ILE A 58 7.49 -1.10 -6.92
C ILE A 58 8.70 -0.25 -7.33
N SER A 59 9.91 -0.83 -7.34
CA SER A 59 11.11 -0.13 -7.80
C SER A 59 11.12 0.18 -9.30
N ILE A 60 10.35 -0.57 -10.11
CA ILE A 60 10.16 -0.28 -11.54
C ILE A 60 9.12 0.82 -11.71
N MET A 61 7.98 0.70 -11.03
CA MET A 61 6.91 1.69 -11.06
C MET A 61 6.13 1.65 -9.75
N GLU A 62 5.97 2.82 -9.13
CA GLU A 62 5.30 2.97 -7.84
C GLU A 62 3.86 2.41 -7.86
N SER A 63 3.13 2.56 -8.98
CA SER A 63 1.75 2.09 -9.15
C SER A 63 1.57 0.58 -8.93
N TYR A 64 2.63 -0.22 -9.06
CA TYR A 64 2.54 -1.65 -8.72
C TYR A 64 2.28 -1.88 -7.22
N GLY A 65 2.61 -0.94 -6.34
CA GLY A 65 2.19 -1.00 -4.94
C GLY A 65 0.67 -0.98 -4.79
N ILE A 66 -0.01 -0.18 -5.63
CA ILE A 66 -1.48 -0.12 -5.66
C ILE A 66 -2.04 -1.46 -6.13
N GLU A 67 -1.50 -1.99 -7.24
CA GLU A 67 -1.92 -3.30 -7.76
C GLU A 67 -1.76 -4.42 -6.73
N ILE A 68 -0.63 -4.46 -6.02
CA ILE A 68 -0.33 -5.53 -5.08
C ILE A 68 -1.20 -5.45 -3.81
N PHE A 69 -1.39 -4.25 -3.24
CA PHE A 69 -2.00 -4.12 -1.91
C PHE A 69 -3.47 -3.68 -1.90
N LEU A 70 -3.95 -3.02 -2.96
CA LEU A 70 -5.34 -2.55 -3.04
C LEU A 70 -6.16 -3.42 -4.00
N ASN A 71 -5.57 -3.86 -5.12
CA ASN A 71 -6.27 -4.67 -6.13
C ASN A 71 -6.12 -6.19 -5.90
N SER A 72 -5.47 -6.61 -4.82
CA SER A 72 -5.44 -8.03 -4.43
C SER A 72 -6.82 -8.51 -3.99
N GLN A 73 -7.15 -9.76 -4.32
CA GLN A 73 -8.35 -10.43 -3.80
C GLN A 73 -8.35 -10.59 -2.27
N TYR A 74 -7.20 -10.37 -1.62
CA TYR A 74 -7.02 -10.48 -0.17
C TYR A 74 -6.72 -9.13 0.50
N ALA A 75 -6.83 -8.01 -0.24
CA ALA A 75 -6.48 -6.67 0.23
C ALA A 75 -7.07 -6.33 1.61
N GLU A 76 -8.36 -6.63 1.82
CA GLU A 76 -9.08 -6.36 3.07
C GLU A 76 -8.60 -7.19 4.26
N SER A 77 -8.01 -8.35 4.01
CA SER A 77 -7.57 -9.32 5.03
C SER A 77 -6.11 -9.14 5.45
N PHE A 78 -5.34 -8.31 4.74
CA PHE A 78 -3.95 -8.08 5.07
C PHE A 78 -3.80 -7.39 6.42
N ASN A 79 -2.71 -7.70 7.12
CA ASN A 79 -2.30 -6.98 8.31
C ASN A 79 -1.96 -5.52 7.94
N ARG A 80 -2.95 -4.64 8.15
CA ARG A 80 -2.89 -3.21 7.77
C ARG A 80 -1.65 -2.53 8.31
N LYS A 81 -1.28 -2.79 9.57
CA LYS A 81 -0.08 -2.21 10.18
C LYS A 81 1.20 -2.59 9.44
N GLN A 82 1.38 -3.88 9.14
CA GLN A 82 2.57 -4.35 8.43
C GLN A 82 2.64 -3.78 7.00
N VAL A 83 1.50 -3.68 6.31
CA VAL A 83 1.45 -3.07 4.98
C VAL A 83 1.77 -1.58 5.04
N ILE A 84 1.20 -0.83 5.99
CA ILE A 84 1.50 0.60 6.19
C ILE A 84 2.99 0.80 6.47
N ASP A 85 3.55 0.08 7.46
CA ASP A 85 4.96 0.19 7.83
C ASP A 85 5.88 -0.06 6.61
N TYR A 86 5.53 -1.07 5.80
CA TYR A 86 6.23 -1.38 4.57
C TYR A 86 6.10 -0.25 3.53
N LEU A 87 4.88 0.18 3.18
CA LEU A 87 4.64 1.19 2.15
C LEU A 87 5.24 2.55 2.53
N ALA A 88 5.18 2.93 3.80
CA ALA A 88 5.83 4.13 4.34
C ALA A 88 7.35 4.12 4.11
N SER A 89 7.99 2.94 4.19
CA SER A 89 9.42 2.79 3.88
C SER A 89 9.76 2.92 2.40
N LYS A 90 8.78 2.82 1.50
CA LYS A 90 8.97 2.86 0.03
C LYS A 90 8.59 4.21 -0.55
N SER A 91 7.44 4.75 -0.18
CA SER A 91 6.92 6.02 -0.67
C SER A 91 5.83 6.53 0.25
N GLN A 92 5.93 7.79 0.67
CA GLN A 92 4.87 8.49 1.38
C GLN A 92 3.57 8.55 0.56
N ASN A 93 3.67 8.61 -0.77
CA ASN A 93 2.50 8.63 -1.63
C ASN A 93 1.76 7.28 -1.63
N LEU A 94 2.47 6.15 -1.60
CA LEU A 94 1.87 4.83 -1.39
C LEU A 94 1.27 4.67 0.01
N GLU A 95 1.98 5.13 1.04
CA GLU A 95 1.46 5.16 2.42
C GLU A 95 0.11 5.90 2.47
N ARG A 96 0.05 7.09 1.86
CA ARG A 96 -1.17 7.90 1.78
C ARG A 96 -2.31 7.16 1.08
N ILE A 97 -2.05 6.61 -0.11
CA ILE A 97 -3.07 5.91 -0.91
C ILE A 97 -3.63 4.70 -0.16
N TYR A 98 -2.77 3.93 0.52
CA TYR A 98 -3.23 2.80 1.32
C TYR A 98 -4.03 3.23 2.55
N LEU A 99 -3.60 4.29 3.26
CA LEU A 99 -4.35 4.87 4.38
C LEU A 99 -5.72 5.39 3.94
N GLU A 100 -5.79 6.09 2.81
CA GLU A 100 -7.06 6.52 2.21
C GLU A 100 -7.97 5.33 1.91
N TYR A 101 -7.44 4.27 1.29
CA TYR A 101 -8.21 3.06 1.02
C TYR A 101 -8.75 2.42 2.31
N ILE A 102 -7.92 2.17 3.31
CA ILE A 102 -8.41 1.47 4.52
C ILE A 102 -9.39 2.34 5.34
N ILE A 103 -9.23 3.66 5.38
CA ILE A 103 -10.10 4.54 6.16
C ILE A 103 -11.40 4.85 5.42
N VAL A 104 -11.31 5.22 4.13
CA VAL A 104 -12.46 5.68 3.35
C VAL A 104 -13.25 4.52 2.77
N GLU A 105 -12.57 3.54 2.17
CA GLU A 105 -13.24 2.41 1.50
C GLU A 105 -13.55 1.28 2.49
N LEU A 106 -12.62 0.95 3.39
CA LEU A 106 -12.81 -0.15 4.37
C LEU A 106 -13.34 0.30 5.73
N GLY A 107 -13.53 1.60 5.94
CA GLY A 107 -14.10 2.14 7.19
C GLY A 107 -13.24 1.91 8.44
N ASP A 108 -11.92 1.85 8.32
CA ASP A 108 -11.03 1.67 9.47
C ASP A 108 -11.01 2.92 10.37
N GLU A 109 -11.57 2.78 11.57
CA GLU A 109 -11.64 3.84 12.58
C GLU A 109 -10.42 3.89 13.52
N THR A 110 -9.34 3.15 13.24
CA THR A 110 -8.14 3.14 14.08
C THR A 110 -7.53 4.53 14.15
N ARG A 111 -7.59 5.14 15.34
CA ARG A 111 -7.13 6.52 15.57
C ARG A 111 -5.70 6.79 15.10
N VAL A 112 -4.79 5.83 15.25
CA VAL A 112 -3.38 5.97 14.82
C VAL A 112 -3.28 6.15 13.30
N PHE A 113 -4.02 5.35 12.52
CA PHE A 113 -4.03 5.46 11.05
C PHE A 113 -4.65 6.78 10.60
N ASN A 114 -5.76 7.16 11.23
CA ASN A 114 -6.44 8.40 10.95
C ASN A 114 -5.56 9.63 11.26
N THR A 115 -4.84 9.60 12.39
CA THR A 115 -3.88 10.67 12.76
C THR A 115 -2.72 10.73 11.77
N ARG A 116 -2.19 9.57 11.36
CA ARG A 116 -1.11 9.51 10.36
C ARG A 116 -1.53 10.05 9.00
N LEU A 117 -2.77 9.80 8.56
CA LEU A 117 -3.28 10.36 7.31
C LEU A 117 -3.40 11.89 7.37
N VAL A 118 -3.82 12.44 8.52
CA VAL A 118 -3.85 13.89 8.77
C VAL A 118 -2.44 14.50 8.67
N GLU A 119 -1.44 13.86 9.27
CA GLU A 119 -0.03 14.28 9.16
C GLU A 119 0.42 14.39 7.71
N ILE A 120 0.14 13.34 6.91
CA ILE A 120 0.55 13.29 5.51
C ILE A 120 -0.15 14.39 4.69
N TYR A 121 -1.45 14.63 4.91
CA TYR A 121 -2.15 15.74 4.24
C TYR A 121 -1.55 17.09 4.61
N TYR A 122 -1.21 17.29 5.89
CA TYR A 122 -0.59 18.51 6.35
C TYR A 122 0.82 18.72 5.75
N GLU A 123 1.61 17.66 5.64
CA GLU A 123 2.92 17.68 4.97
C GLU A 123 2.78 18.02 3.49
N CYS A 124 1.85 17.39 2.77
CA CYS A 124 1.56 17.70 1.36
C CYS A 124 1.20 19.19 1.16
N LEU A 125 0.41 19.77 2.07
CA LEU A 125 0.04 21.20 2.03
C LEU A 125 1.19 22.17 2.29
N LYS A 126 2.25 21.75 3.00
CA LYS A 126 3.43 22.60 3.20
C LYS A 126 4.21 22.83 1.91
N HIS A 127 4.11 21.88 0.97
CA HIS A 127 4.83 21.90 -0.29
C HIS A 127 4.03 22.50 -1.45
N GLU A 128 2.77 22.92 -1.20
CA GLU A 128 1.93 23.58 -2.20
C GLU A 128 1.91 25.11 -2.00
N ASP A 129 2.17 25.84 -3.09
CA ASP A 129 2.19 27.30 -3.12
C ASP A 129 0.77 27.90 -2.99
N ASP A 130 -0.25 27.21 -3.48
CA ASP A 130 -1.66 27.64 -3.43
C ASP A 130 -2.51 26.67 -2.59
N LYS A 131 -2.63 26.99 -1.30
CA LYS A 131 -3.25 26.12 -0.30
C LYS A 131 -4.77 26.08 -0.38
N GLN A 132 -5.40 27.05 -1.04
CA GLN A 132 -6.85 27.28 -0.92
C GLN A 132 -7.67 26.43 -1.88
N ASP A 133 -7.10 26.10 -3.05
CA ASP A 133 -7.70 25.14 -4.00
C ASP A 133 -7.18 23.71 -3.87
N SER A 134 -6.20 23.49 -3.01
CA SER A 134 -5.59 22.19 -2.74
C SER A 134 -6.61 21.10 -2.44
N ILE A 135 -6.48 19.97 -3.15
CA ILE A 135 -7.24 18.76 -2.86
C ILE A 135 -6.94 18.23 -1.46
N TYR A 136 -5.70 18.39 -0.99
CA TYR A 136 -5.28 17.96 0.35
C TYR A 136 -5.90 18.83 1.44
N TYR A 137 -6.12 20.12 1.18
CA TYR A 137 -6.82 21.00 2.13
C TYR A 137 -8.27 20.56 2.29
N LYS A 138 -8.96 20.29 1.17
CA LYS A 138 -10.36 19.81 1.17
C LYS A 138 -10.48 18.46 1.89
N LYS A 139 -9.57 17.52 1.58
CA LYS A 139 -9.50 16.21 2.25
C LYS A 139 -9.23 16.36 3.76
N LEU A 140 -8.23 17.15 4.13
CA LEU A 140 -7.89 17.42 5.53
C LEU A 140 -9.06 18.05 6.28
N TYR A 141 -9.68 19.10 5.74
CA TYR A 141 -10.82 19.77 6.36
C TYR A 141 -11.99 18.80 6.62
N THR A 142 -12.33 17.97 5.62
CA THR A 142 -13.37 16.96 5.74
C THR A 142 -13.03 15.95 6.84
N PHE A 143 -11.77 15.56 6.94
CA PHE A 143 -11.30 14.63 7.96
C PHE A 143 -11.29 15.22 9.36
N LEU A 144 -10.92 16.50 9.50
CA LEU A 144 -10.95 17.19 10.79
C LEU A 144 -12.37 17.30 11.35
N GLN A 145 -13.39 17.35 10.49
CA GLN A 145 -14.80 17.33 10.89
C GLN A 145 -15.26 15.96 11.41
N SER A 146 -14.63 14.84 11.01
CA SER A 146 -15.01 13.50 11.49
C SER A 146 -14.64 13.27 12.96
N GLY A 147 -13.61 13.97 13.45
CA GLY A 147 -13.15 13.90 14.85
C GLY A 147 -12.39 12.63 15.23
N ASN A 148 -12.15 11.72 14.29
CA ASN A 148 -11.51 10.43 14.60
C ASN A 148 -9.97 10.48 14.51
N TYR A 149 -9.32 11.37 15.25
CA TYR A 149 -7.85 11.52 15.27
C TYR A 149 -7.38 11.97 16.66
N ASP A 150 -6.07 11.91 16.92
CA ASP A 150 -5.50 12.51 18.12
C ASP A 150 -5.40 14.03 17.96
N ALA A 151 -6.40 14.74 18.48
CA ALA A 151 -6.46 16.20 18.45
C ALA A 151 -5.22 16.86 19.10
N SER A 152 -4.63 16.24 20.13
CA SER A 152 -3.45 16.81 20.80
C SER A 152 -2.21 16.72 19.92
N GLN A 153 -2.10 15.69 19.09
CA GLN A 153 -1.02 15.58 18.10
C GLN A 153 -1.24 16.56 16.95
N VAL A 154 -2.45 16.60 16.40
CA VAL A 154 -2.78 17.49 15.27
C VAL A 154 -2.60 18.97 15.64
N LEU A 155 -3.02 19.38 16.84
CA LEU A 155 -2.86 20.77 17.30
C LEU A 155 -1.40 21.20 17.41
N LYS A 156 -0.46 20.29 17.70
CA LYS A 156 0.98 20.61 17.72
C LYS A 156 1.56 20.89 16.34
N MET A 157 0.86 20.49 15.28
CA MET A 157 1.31 20.67 13.91
C MET A 157 0.93 22.05 13.35
N VAL A 158 -0.15 22.65 13.88
CA VAL A 158 -0.59 24.00 13.47
C VAL A 158 0.24 25.04 14.23
N PRO A 159 0.94 25.96 13.55
CA PRO A 159 1.73 27.01 14.19
C PRO A 159 0.88 28.05 14.92
#